data_AF-A0A2E6ZDU8-F1
#
_entry.id   AF-A0A2E6ZDU8-F1
#
_cell.length_a   1.000
_cell.length_b   1.000
_cell.length_c   1.000
_cell.angle_alpha   90.00
_cell.angle_beta   90.00
_cell.angle_gamma   90.00
#
_symmetry.space_group_name_H-M   'P 1'
#
loop_
_entity.id
_entity.type
_entity.pdbx_description
1 polymer ?
#
loop_
_entity_poly.entity_id
_entity_poly.type
_entity_poly.pdbx_seq_one_letter_code
_entity_poly.pdbx_strand_id
1 'polypeptide(L)'
;MADPVMAETKAAGTPVWPAVFYLVLVGLILGFTILVRTAGATVVALELKRDADAIVYDRHGVELGRFHLEPNMLPVTLEQMSPILVDAILIALDSDYLDPEKTETWPLLVSALDGSFSSVTPSITQLYVRLQNGVPRTRMDALREVSSVIRLERAQPKEATFEEYLSRVPLGRNSYGVEAASLAWYGRRSSKLTISQAAHLASLISNGAAPGTDEADRDDVLLALNKAGLITDGELAAQQQVTLAGLLNPIEAASPKNQMVSGIGLRVPLQKIYRNLLDSYGRDAVLRGDIEAISTIDFDLQTRVAGVVRDAMSKTAIQEAAVVVFDDRNQIRAAYGSEDRLFDRDLAQDRTASDLFGVEHRSELFSWPDEITVVQLGEYHSVFARNGRRYETAILLETRDRSGETVDRFSHDFSELVDTTTALRLTQQLDDFLFTNQTAGLTDGEIPVKGKLGIDSEQRMAWFGGASSRFTVSLWITAQFDSTSSEKENNANNLFLEREAQWLTRKIFGEAHKEM
;
A
#
# COMPACT_ATOMS: atom_id res chain seq x y z
N MET A 1 100.64 -26.28 -27.90
CA MET A 1 99.59 -26.35 -26.85
C MET A 1 98.33 -25.85 -27.51
N ALA A 2 97.38 -26.73 -27.79
CA ALA A 2 96.13 -26.40 -28.48
C ALA A 2 94.96 -26.53 -27.49
N ASP A 3 94.04 -25.57 -27.57
CA ASP A 3 92.94 -25.29 -26.64
C ASP A 3 91.92 -26.44 -26.47
N PRO A 4 91.24 -26.52 -25.30
CA PRO A 4 90.03 -27.32 -25.16
C PRO A 4 88.81 -26.56 -25.68
N VAL A 5 88.10 -27.17 -26.63
CA VAL A 5 86.80 -26.68 -27.11
C VAL A 5 85.74 -26.95 -26.04
N MET A 6 85.17 -25.87 -25.51
CA MET A 6 84.00 -25.89 -24.63
C MET A 6 82.76 -26.32 -25.40
N ALA A 7 82.11 -27.41 -24.97
CA ALA A 7 80.78 -27.79 -25.45
C ALA A 7 79.72 -27.06 -24.63
N GLU A 8 79.09 -26.03 -25.20
CA GLU A 8 77.87 -25.43 -24.66
C GLU A 8 76.67 -26.36 -24.89
N THR A 9 76.23 -27.07 -23.85
CA THR A 9 74.90 -27.68 -23.81
C THR A 9 73.86 -26.62 -23.49
N LYS A 10 73.16 -26.09 -24.52
CA LYS A 10 71.94 -25.29 -24.32
C LYS A 10 70.82 -26.16 -23.73
N ALA A 11 70.50 -25.96 -22.47
CA ALA A 11 69.31 -26.52 -21.84
C ALA A 11 68.05 -25.88 -22.47
N ALA A 12 67.21 -26.70 -23.09
CA ALA A 12 65.90 -26.27 -23.58
C ALA A 12 64.96 -26.05 -22.39
N GLY A 13 64.72 -24.78 -22.04
CA GLY A 13 63.76 -24.41 -20.99
C GLY A 13 62.34 -24.82 -21.41
N THR A 14 61.69 -25.67 -20.61
CA THR A 14 60.28 -26.02 -20.80
C THR A 14 59.42 -24.76 -20.68
N PRO A 15 58.51 -24.47 -21.63
CA PRO A 15 57.68 -23.28 -21.56
C PRO A 15 56.78 -23.36 -20.32
N VAL A 16 56.86 -22.34 -19.47
CA VAL A 16 56.13 -22.24 -18.18
C VAL A 16 54.66 -21.82 -18.39
N TRP A 17 54.34 -21.29 -19.57
CA TRP A 17 53.01 -20.75 -19.92
C TRP A 17 51.84 -21.74 -19.81
N PRO A 18 51.97 -23.05 -20.13
CA PRO A 18 50.88 -24.02 -19.93
C PRO A 18 50.52 -24.21 -18.45
N ALA A 19 51.50 -24.15 -17.55
CA ALA A 19 51.28 -24.28 -16.11
C ALA A 19 50.59 -23.03 -15.54
N VAL A 20 50.97 -21.84 -16.03
CA VAL A 20 50.31 -20.57 -15.68
C VAL A 20 48.86 -20.57 -16.18
N PHE A 21 48.62 -21.01 -17.41
CA PHE A 21 47.28 -21.12 -17.97
C PHE A 21 46.40 -22.09 -17.17
N TYR A 22 46.93 -23.25 -16.80
CA TYR A 22 46.23 -24.23 -15.96
C TYR A 22 45.87 -23.66 -14.59
N LEU A 23 46.78 -22.96 -13.92
CA LEU A 23 46.52 -22.33 -12.62
C LEU A 23 45.47 -21.22 -12.69
N VAL A 24 45.48 -20.41 -13.76
CA VAL A 24 44.45 -19.40 -14.00
C VAL A 24 43.08 -20.06 -14.24
N LEU A 25 43.03 -21.13 -15.04
CA LEU A 25 41.80 -21.88 -15.30
C LEU A 25 41.23 -22.47 -14.00
N VAL A 26 42.08 -23.10 -13.18
CA VAL A 26 41.69 -23.66 -11.88
C VAL A 26 41.21 -22.55 -10.92
N GLY A 27 41.89 -21.40 -10.90
CA GLY A 27 41.49 -20.24 -10.11
C GLY A 27 40.15 -19.66 -10.55
N LEU A 28 39.88 -19.60 -11.85
CA LEU A 28 38.58 -19.16 -12.40
C LEU A 28 37.47 -20.15 -12.06
N ILE A 29 37.72 -21.46 -12.18
CA ILE A 29 36.75 -22.49 -11.80
C ILE A 29 36.44 -22.41 -10.30
N LEU A 30 37.47 -22.33 -9.45
CA LEU A 30 37.32 -22.20 -8.00
C LEU A 30 36.57 -20.92 -7.62
N GLY A 31 36.98 -19.79 -8.20
CA GLY A 31 36.32 -18.50 -8.01
C GLY A 31 34.85 -18.53 -8.43
N PHE A 32 34.53 -19.17 -9.55
CA PHE A 32 33.16 -19.37 -10.01
C PHE A 32 32.36 -20.26 -9.06
N THR A 33 32.92 -21.39 -8.61
CA THR A 33 32.24 -22.24 -7.61
C THR A 33 32.02 -21.54 -6.28
N ILE A 34 32.97 -20.72 -5.81
CA ILE A 34 32.81 -19.93 -4.59
C ILE A 34 31.73 -18.87 -4.80
N LEU A 35 31.75 -18.13 -5.92
CA LEU A 35 30.74 -17.14 -6.27
C LEU A 35 29.33 -17.75 -6.28
N VAL A 36 29.14 -18.89 -6.95
CA VAL A 36 27.85 -19.62 -6.99
C VAL A 36 27.40 -20.06 -5.59
N ARG A 37 28.34 -20.40 -4.71
CA ARG A 37 28.06 -20.89 -3.35
C ARG A 37 27.80 -19.76 -2.35
N THR A 38 28.54 -18.65 -2.43
CA THR A 38 28.42 -17.53 -1.49
C THR A 38 27.32 -16.54 -1.91
N ALA A 39 27.09 -16.34 -3.21
CA ALA A 39 25.92 -15.61 -3.70
C ALA A 39 24.62 -16.43 -3.57
N GLY A 40 24.72 -17.69 -3.11
CA GLY A 40 23.61 -18.62 -2.91
C GLY A 40 23.27 -18.96 -1.47
N ALA A 41 23.84 -18.26 -0.48
CA ALA A 41 23.50 -18.49 0.92
C ALA A 41 22.06 -18.08 1.29
N THR A 42 21.32 -17.44 0.38
CA THR A 42 19.92 -17.04 0.58
C THR A 42 19.05 -17.59 -0.56
N VAL A 43 18.84 -18.89 -0.58
CA VAL A 43 17.63 -19.44 -1.19
C VAL A 43 16.77 -19.93 -0.04
N VAL A 44 15.85 -19.07 0.38
CA VAL A 44 14.66 -19.54 1.10
C VAL A 44 13.94 -20.43 0.09
N ALA A 45 13.79 -21.72 0.42
CA ALA A 45 12.92 -22.60 -0.33
C ALA A 45 11.55 -21.91 -0.40
N LEU A 46 11.08 -21.60 -1.61
CA LEU A 46 9.78 -20.99 -1.83
C LEU A 46 8.71 -22.04 -1.50
N GLU A 47 8.37 -22.16 -0.23
CA GLU A 47 7.08 -22.72 0.16
C GLU A 47 6.01 -21.94 -0.63
N LEU A 48 5.10 -22.67 -1.26
CA LEU A 48 3.83 -22.16 -1.76
C LEU A 48 2.99 -21.65 -0.58
N LYS A 49 3.40 -20.53 0.01
CA LYS A 49 2.55 -19.73 0.88
C LYS A 49 1.68 -18.89 -0.04
N ARG A 50 0.37 -19.06 0.09
CA ARG A 50 -0.65 -18.15 -0.45
C ARG A 50 -0.29 -16.71 -0.07
N ASP A 51 -0.81 -15.74 -0.84
CA ASP A 51 -0.74 -14.32 -0.51
C ASP A 51 -0.82 -14.11 1.00
N ALA A 52 0.19 -13.43 1.54
CA ALA A 52 0.10 -12.92 2.90
C ALA A 52 -0.87 -11.75 2.86
N ASP A 53 -1.73 -11.63 3.87
CA ASP A 53 -2.55 -10.45 4.03
C ASP A 53 -1.64 -9.28 4.47
N ALA A 54 -1.83 -8.08 3.94
CA ALA A 54 -1.32 -6.90 4.65
C ALA A 54 -2.16 -6.72 5.92
N ILE A 55 -1.55 -6.98 7.07
CA ILE A 55 -2.23 -6.97 8.36
C ILE A 55 -2.00 -5.62 9.04
N VAL A 56 -3.10 -5.03 9.51
CA VAL A 56 -3.06 -3.84 10.36
C VAL A 56 -3.35 -4.26 11.79
N TYR A 57 -2.41 -3.94 12.68
CA TYR A 57 -2.56 -4.08 14.11
C TYR A 57 -2.89 -2.74 14.77
N ASP A 58 -3.55 -2.82 15.91
CA ASP A 58 -3.71 -1.73 16.84
C ASP A 58 -2.40 -1.52 17.63
N ARG A 59 -2.38 -0.47 18.45
CA ARG A 59 -1.20 -0.13 19.26
C ARG A 59 -0.81 -1.19 20.30
N HIS A 60 -1.69 -2.14 20.62
CA HIS A 60 -1.52 -3.21 21.59
C HIS A 60 -1.32 -4.59 20.92
N GLY A 61 -1.28 -4.65 19.59
CA GLY A 61 -1.10 -5.88 18.82
C GLY A 61 -2.40 -6.63 18.48
N VAL A 62 -3.56 -6.02 18.70
CA VAL A 62 -4.86 -6.56 18.25
C VAL A 62 -5.00 -6.36 16.74
N GLU A 63 -5.37 -7.40 16.01
CA GLU A 63 -5.62 -7.30 14.57
C GLU A 63 -6.86 -6.42 14.30
N LEU A 64 -6.67 -5.28 13.64
CA LEU A 64 -7.75 -4.36 13.24
C LEU A 64 -8.39 -4.75 11.91
N GLY A 65 -7.57 -5.25 11.00
CA GLY A 65 -8.05 -5.64 9.68
C GLY A 65 -6.96 -6.23 8.81
N ARG A 66 -7.42 -7.01 7.84
CA ARG A 66 -6.63 -7.54 6.75
C ARG A 66 -7.04 -6.83 5.48
N PHE A 67 -6.07 -6.25 4.78
CA PHE A 67 -6.28 -5.85 3.40
C PHE A 67 -6.10 -7.10 2.54
N HIS A 68 -7.17 -7.89 2.45
CA HIS A 68 -7.28 -8.98 1.50
C HIS A 68 -7.70 -8.39 0.16
N LEU A 69 -7.05 -8.78 -0.92
CA LEU A 69 -7.66 -8.61 -2.23
C LEU A 69 -8.74 -9.68 -2.38
N GLU A 70 -9.78 -9.43 -3.18
CA GLU A 70 -10.39 -10.56 -3.88
C GLU A 70 -9.28 -11.39 -4.52
N PRO A 71 -9.34 -12.73 -4.54
CA PRO A 71 -8.19 -13.58 -4.85
C PRO A 71 -7.47 -13.08 -6.09
N ASN A 72 -6.39 -12.34 -5.85
CA ASN A 72 -5.65 -11.59 -6.84
C ASN A 72 -4.46 -12.39 -7.31
N MET A 73 -4.07 -13.44 -6.59
CA MET A 73 -3.18 -14.50 -7.04
C MET A 73 -3.91 -15.84 -6.94
N LEU A 74 -4.15 -16.46 -8.09
CA LEU A 74 -4.77 -17.79 -8.17
C LEU A 74 -3.76 -18.74 -8.80
N PRO A 75 -3.14 -19.65 -8.02
CA PRO A 75 -2.24 -20.66 -8.56
C PRO A 75 -2.96 -21.49 -9.61
N VAL A 76 -2.33 -21.66 -10.76
CA VAL A 76 -2.91 -22.37 -11.90
C VAL A 76 -1.82 -23.16 -12.61
N THR A 77 -2.14 -24.42 -12.93
CA THR A 77 -1.24 -25.29 -13.70
C THR A 77 -1.47 -25.09 -15.20
N LEU A 78 -0.50 -25.46 -16.05
CA LEU A 78 -0.63 -25.33 -17.51
C LEU A 78 -1.86 -26.10 -18.02
N GLU A 79 -2.16 -27.25 -17.41
CA GLU A 79 -3.32 -28.10 -17.73
C GLU A 79 -4.68 -27.43 -17.43
N GLN A 80 -4.69 -26.47 -16.52
CA GLN A 80 -5.89 -25.72 -16.13
C GLN A 80 -6.11 -24.48 -17.02
N MET A 81 -5.17 -24.16 -17.90
CA MET A 81 -5.27 -23.04 -18.83
C MET A 81 -5.83 -23.47 -20.18
N SER A 82 -6.32 -22.51 -20.97
CA SER A 82 -6.67 -22.77 -22.36
C SER A 82 -5.38 -23.04 -23.17
N PRO A 83 -5.31 -24.06 -24.04
CA PRO A 83 -4.10 -24.34 -24.83
C PRO A 83 -3.61 -23.11 -25.62
N ILE A 84 -4.55 -22.38 -26.25
CA ILE A 84 -4.22 -21.16 -27.00
C ILE A 84 -3.65 -20.04 -26.11
N LEU A 85 -3.97 -20.03 -24.80
CA LEU A 85 -3.37 -19.08 -23.87
C LEU A 85 -1.90 -19.41 -23.64
N VAL A 86 -1.60 -20.68 -23.37
CA VAL A 86 -0.22 -21.15 -23.18
C VAL A 86 0.60 -20.86 -24.43
N ASP A 87 0.07 -21.21 -25.61
CA ASP A 87 0.73 -20.97 -26.89
C ASP A 87 0.96 -19.48 -27.16
N ALA A 88 -0.03 -18.63 -26.90
CA ALA A 88 0.10 -17.18 -27.07
C ALA A 88 1.21 -16.59 -26.18
N ILE A 89 1.30 -17.03 -24.93
CA ILE A 89 2.33 -16.55 -23.99
C ILE A 89 3.71 -17.05 -24.40
N LEU A 90 3.83 -18.32 -24.79
CA LEU A 90 5.10 -18.87 -25.28
C LEU A 90 5.57 -18.11 -26.51
N ILE A 91 4.71 -17.89 -27.52
CA ILE A 91 5.09 -17.10 -28.69
C ILE A 91 5.49 -15.65 -28.34
N ALA A 92 4.79 -15.03 -27.39
CA ALA A 92 5.06 -13.66 -26.99
C ALA A 92 6.36 -13.49 -26.18
N LEU A 93 6.85 -14.54 -25.54
CA LEU A 93 8.04 -14.52 -24.68
C LEU A 93 9.20 -15.34 -25.26
N ASP A 94 9.00 -16.64 -25.41
CA ASP A 94 9.96 -17.58 -25.99
C ASP A 94 9.23 -18.89 -26.39
N SER A 95 9.09 -19.11 -27.71
CA SER A 95 8.36 -20.27 -28.26
C SER A 95 9.00 -21.61 -27.90
N ASP A 96 10.30 -21.63 -27.66
CA ASP A 96 11.07 -22.84 -27.44
C ASP A 96 11.42 -23.01 -25.95
N TYR A 97 10.79 -22.24 -25.05
CA TYR A 97 11.13 -22.26 -23.63
C TYR A 97 11.00 -23.68 -23.04
N LEU A 98 9.90 -24.37 -23.36
CA LEU A 98 9.61 -25.72 -22.87
C LEU A 98 10.43 -26.82 -23.56
N ASP A 99 11.30 -26.50 -24.52
CA ASP A 99 12.23 -27.47 -25.10
C ASP A 99 13.28 -27.90 -24.05
N PRO A 100 13.37 -29.20 -23.71
CA PRO A 100 14.35 -29.70 -22.75
C PRO A 100 15.80 -29.58 -23.24
N GLU A 101 16.05 -29.48 -24.54
CA GLU A 101 17.40 -29.37 -25.11
C GLU A 101 17.94 -27.93 -25.09
N LYS A 102 17.06 -26.93 -24.95
CA LYS A 102 17.44 -25.51 -24.95
C LYS A 102 17.95 -25.07 -23.58
N THR A 103 19.24 -24.74 -23.50
CA THR A 103 19.87 -24.22 -22.26
C THR A 103 20.18 -22.72 -22.36
N GLU A 104 19.65 -21.92 -21.44
CA GLU A 104 19.82 -20.47 -21.41
C GLU A 104 21.02 -20.02 -20.56
N THR A 105 21.53 -20.94 -19.75
CA THR A 105 22.56 -20.68 -18.73
C THR A 105 23.83 -20.04 -19.31
N TRP A 106 24.31 -20.55 -20.45
CA TRP A 106 25.60 -20.12 -21.01
C TRP A 106 25.54 -18.72 -21.65
N PRO A 107 24.58 -18.42 -22.55
CA PRO A 107 24.39 -17.06 -23.06
C PRO A 107 24.17 -16.03 -21.96
N LEU A 108 23.39 -16.39 -20.93
CA LEU A 108 23.12 -15.52 -19.78
C LEU A 108 24.37 -15.21 -18.96
N LEU A 109 25.23 -16.21 -18.71
CA LEU A 109 26.48 -15.98 -18.01
C LEU A 109 27.42 -15.06 -18.78
N VAL A 110 27.53 -15.25 -20.10
CA VAL A 110 28.36 -14.40 -20.97
C VAL A 110 27.89 -12.96 -20.92
N SER A 111 26.58 -12.71 -21.03
CA SER A 111 26.00 -11.35 -21.01
C SER A 111 26.18 -10.64 -19.67
N ALA A 112 26.19 -11.38 -18.56
CA ALA A 112 26.50 -10.84 -17.24
C ALA A 112 27.98 -10.43 -17.10
N LEU A 113 28.89 -11.20 -17.70
CA LEU A 113 30.34 -10.96 -17.63
C LEU A 113 30.80 -9.80 -18.53
N ASP A 114 30.29 -9.72 -19.76
CA ASP A 114 30.62 -8.64 -20.68
C ASP A 114 29.86 -7.33 -20.40
N GLY A 115 28.78 -7.41 -19.62
CA GLY A 115 27.94 -6.27 -19.23
C GLY A 115 26.82 -5.94 -20.22
N SER A 116 26.57 -6.81 -21.21
CA SER A 116 25.48 -6.68 -22.19
C SER A 116 24.13 -7.18 -21.68
N PHE A 117 24.05 -7.64 -20.42
CA PHE A 117 22.83 -8.18 -19.79
C PHE A 117 21.58 -7.29 -19.88
N SER A 118 21.75 -5.98 -20.04
CA SER A 118 20.62 -5.04 -20.24
C SER A 118 20.05 -5.04 -21.67
N SER A 119 20.78 -5.57 -22.64
CA SER A 119 20.44 -5.55 -24.07
C SER A 119 19.93 -6.89 -24.59
N VAL A 120 19.89 -7.92 -23.73
CA VAL A 120 19.41 -9.27 -24.06
C VAL A 120 17.99 -9.41 -23.54
N THR A 121 17.09 -9.95 -24.37
CA THR A 121 15.74 -10.29 -23.95
C THR A 121 15.80 -11.32 -22.82
N PRO A 122 15.20 -11.04 -21.64
CA PRO A 122 15.24 -11.97 -20.53
C PRO A 122 14.37 -13.20 -20.81
N SER A 123 14.81 -14.35 -20.35
CA SER A 123 13.99 -15.56 -20.41
C SER A 123 12.89 -15.60 -19.36
N ILE A 124 11.96 -16.55 -19.49
CA ILE A 124 10.87 -16.75 -18.51
C ILE A 124 11.45 -17.05 -17.12
N THR A 125 12.52 -17.85 -17.03
CA THR A 125 13.20 -18.14 -15.75
C THR A 125 13.80 -16.87 -15.14
N GLN A 126 14.38 -15.99 -15.95
CA GLN A 126 14.86 -14.67 -15.49
C GLN A 126 13.73 -13.77 -15.04
N LEU A 127 12.65 -13.67 -15.83
CA LEU A 127 11.47 -12.88 -15.50
C LEU A 127 10.89 -13.31 -14.13
N TYR A 128 10.85 -14.61 -13.87
CA TYR A 128 10.44 -15.14 -12.56
C TYR A 128 11.37 -14.70 -11.43
N VAL A 129 12.69 -14.84 -11.58
CA VAL A 129 13.68 -14.39 -10.58
C VAL A 129 13.56 -12.88 -10.31
N ARG A 130 13.26 -12.09 -11.33
CA ARG A 130 13.09 -10.63 -11.25
C ARG A 130 11.82 -10.20 -10.53
N LEU A 131 10.78 -11.04 -10.45
CA LEU A 131 9.58 -10.72 -9.67
C LEU A 131 9.90 -10.43 -8.19
N GLN A 132 10.94 -11.07 -7.65
CA GLN A 132 11.38 -10.89 -6.26
C GLN A 132 12.58 -9.95 -6.12
N ASN A 133 13.59 -10.14 -6.98
CA ASN A 133 14.87 -9.45 -6.82
C ASN A 133 14.96 -8.12 -7.59
N GLY A 134 13.95 -7.81 -8.42
CA GLY A 134 13.99 -6.70 -9.35
C GLY A 134 14.93 -6.92 -10.54
N VAL A 135 14.99 -5.93 -11.42
CA VAL A 135 15.84 -5.94 -12.62
C VAL A 135 17.30 -5.64 -12.21
N PRO A 136 18.30 -6.40 -12.68
CA PRO A 136 19.70 -6.15 -12.34
C PRO A 136 20.16 -4.76 -12.83
N ARG A 137 20.83 -4.00 -11.96
CA ARG A 137 21.38 -2.68 -12.29
C ARG A 137 22.89 -2.68 -12.42
N THR A 138 23.56 -3.64 -11.78
CA THR A 138 25.01 -3.78 -11.82
C THR A 138 25.41 -5.16 -12.35
N ARG A 139 26.66 -5.30 -12.82
CA ARG A 139 27.21 -6.61 -13.21
C ARG A 139 27.16 -7.63 -12.05
N MET A 140 27.31 -7.15 -10.82
CA MET A 140 27.19 -8.02 -9.64
C MET A 140 25.76 -8.54 -9.46
N ASP A 141 24.75 -7.70 -9.70
CA ASP A 141 23.35 -8.13 -9.64
C ASP A 141 23.01 -9.10 -10.77
N ALA A 142 23.55 -8.86 -11.97
CA ALA A 142 23.40 -9.79 -13.10
C ALA A 142 24.03 -11.16 -12.78
N LEU A 143 25.21 -11.20 -12.17
CA LEU A 143 25.84 -12.46 -11.73
C LEU A 143 25.03 -13.16 -10.63
N ARG A 144 24.39 -12.41 -9.73
CA ARG A 144 23.46 -12.97 -8.73
C ARG A 144 22.21 -13.54 -9.38
N GLU A 145 21.65 -12.86 -10.38
CA GLU A 145 20.53 -13.36 -11.19
C GLU A 145 20.90 -14.68 -11.87
N VAL A 146 22.05 -14.74 -12.57
CA VAL A 146 22.56 -15.96 -13.21
C VAL A 146 22.67 -17.10 -12.21
N SER A 147 23.21 -16.82 -11.02
CA SER A 147 23.33 -17.82 -9.96
C SER A 147 21.97 -18.34 -9.48
N SER A 148 20.96 -17.48 -9.39
CA SER A 148 19.60 -17.87 -9.01
C SER A 148 18.91 -18.69 -10.09
N VAL A 149 19.05 -18.31 -11.36
CA VAL A 149 18.52 -19.04 -12.52
C VAL A 149 19.09 -20.45 -12.57
N ILE A 150 20.43 -20.61 -12.49
CA ILE A 150 21.08 -21.93 -12.51
C ILE A 150 20.57 -22.84 -11.40
N ARG A 151 20.37 -22.30 -10.20
CA ARG A 151 19.85 -23.09 -9.09
C ARG A 151 18.40 -23.51 -9.33
N LEU A 152 17.59 -22.61 -9.87
CA LEU A 152 16.18 -22.86 -10.13
C LEU A 152 16.00 -23.93 -11.21
N GLU A 153 16.70 -23.81 -12.34
CA GLU A 153 16.67 -24.79 -13.45
C GLU A 153 17.16 -26.19 -13.01
N ARG A 154 17.99 -26.27 -11.97
CA ARG A 154 18.42 -27.55 -11.37
C ARG A 154 17.44 -28.10 -10.35
N ALA A 155 16.65 -27.25 -9.71
CA ALA A 155 15.76 -27.62 -8.62
C ALA A 155 14.38 -28.09 -9.10
N GLN A 156 13.89 -27.51 -10.21
CA GLN A 156 12.56 -27.81 -10.72
C GLN A 156 12.51 -27.78 -12.25
N PRO A 157 11.58 -28.53 -12.87
CA PRO A 157 11.41 -28.54 -14.32
C PRO A 157 10.91 -27.18 -14.83
N LYS A 158 11.12 -26.91 -16.13
CA LYS A 158 10.76 -25.63 -16.75
C LYS A 158 9.25 -25.38 -16.71
N GLU A 159 8.46 -26.43 -16.86
CA GLU A 159 7.01 -26.41 -16.75
C GLU A 159 6.58 -25.87 -15.38
N ALA A 160 7.16 -26.38 -14.30
CA ALA A 160 6.87 -25.91 -12.95
C ALA A 160 7.27 -24.45 -12.76
N THR A 161 8.45 -24.05 -13.27
CA THR A 161 8.88 -22.63 -13.23
C THR A 161 7.93 -21.74 -14.01
N PHE A 162 7.41 -22.23 -15.14
CA PHE A 162 6.47 -21.49 -15.96
C PHE A 162 5.13 -21.31 -15.24
N GLU A 163 4.57 -22.38 -14.65
CA GLU A 163 3.35 -22.31 -13.82
C GLU A 163 3.50 -21.32 -12.67
N GLU A 164 4.65 -21.36 -12.00
CA GLU A 164 4.99 -20.46 -10.91
C GLU A 164 5.08 -19.00 -11.35
N TYR A 165 5.64 -18.74 -12.53
CA TYR A 165 5.69 -17.42 -13.14
C TYR A 165 4.30 -16.93 -13.53
N LEU A 166 3.55 -17.76 -14.26
CA LEU A 166 2.19 -17.45 -14.71
C LEU A 166 1.20 -17.30 -13.57
N SER A 167 1.48 -17.85 -12.40
CA SER A 167 0.66 -17.65 -11.20
C SER A 167 0.97 -16.34 -10.48
N ARG A 168 2.08 -15.65 -10.79
CA ARG A 168 2.57 -14.50 -10.00
C ARG A 168 2.80 -13.22 -10.79
N VAL A 169 2.93 -13.31 -12.11
CA VAL A 169 3.22 -12.15 -12.96
C VAL A 169 2.13 -11.06 -12.81
N PRO A 170 2.47 -9.80 -12.55
CA PRO A 170 1.47 -8.73 -12.46
C PRO A 170 0.85 -8.46 -13.85
N LEU A 171 -0.48 -8.40 -13.93
CA LEU A 171 -1.21 -8.26 -15.19
C LEU A 171 -2.21 -7.11 -15.21
N GLY A 172 -1.99 -6.10 -14.36
CA GLY A 172 -2.91 -4.98 -14.23
C GLY A 172 -4.25 -5.39 -13.60
N ARG A 173 -5.19 -4.44 -13.53
CA ARG A 173 -6.51 -4.62 -12.86
C ARG A 173 -6.45 -5.31 -11.50
N ASN A 174 -5.41 -4.99 -10.71
CA ASN A 174 -5.26 -5.54 -9.36
C ASN A 174 -5.12 -7.07 -9.33
N SER A 175 -4.58 -7.67 -10.41
CA SER A 175 -4.45 -9.12 -10.59
C SER A 175 -2.99 -9.53 -10.83
N TYR A 176 -2.60 -10.61 -10.16
CA TYR A 176 -1.33 -11.30 -10.22
C TYR A 176 -1.60 -12.73 -10.71
N GLY A 177 -0.93 -13.08 -11.79
CA GLY A 177 -1.09 -14.34 -12.48
C GLY A 177 -2.33 -14.42 -13.37
N VAL A 178 -2.24 -15.36 -14.31
CA VAL A 178 -3.13 -15.44 -15.47
C VAL A 178 -4.58 -15.79 -15.12
N GLU A 179 -4.82 -16.59 -14.07
CA GLU A 179 -6.17 -16.96 -13.66
C GLU A 179 -6.91 -15.78 -13.02
N ALA A 180 -6.25 -15.07 -12.09
CA ALA A 180 -6.82 -13.87 -11.47
C ALA A 180 -7.03 -12.76 -12.53
N ALA A 181 -6.08 -12.60 -13.44
CA ALA A 181 -6.19 -11.64 -14.54
C ALA A 181 -7.33 -11.99 -15.50
N SER A 182 -7.49 -13.27 -15.84
CA SER A 182 -8.61 -13.72 -16.67
C SER A 182 -9.96 -13.34 -16.07
N LEU A 183 -10.11 -13.49 -14.75
CA LEU A 183 -11.32 -13.09 -14.03
C LEU A 183 -11.48 -11.56 -14.00
N ALA A 184 -10.42 -10.81 -13.70
CA ALA A 184 -10.46 -9.35 -13.60
C ALA A 184 -10.68 -8.65 -14.96
N TRP A 185 -10.07 -9.16 -16.03
CA TRP A 185 -10.16 -8.59 -17.37
C TRP A 185 -11.42 -9.04 -18.10
N TYR A 186 -11.87 -10.28 -17.92
CA TYR A 186 -12.90 -10.89 -18.79
C TYR A 186 -14.07 -11.53 -18.04
N GLY A 187 -14.02 -11.61 -16.71
CA GLY A 187 -15.04 -12.30 -15.90
C GLY A 187 -15.11 -13.81 -16.14
N ARG A 188 -14.03 -14.42 -16.65
CA ARG A 188 -13.97 -15.85 -17.02
C ARG A 188 -12.68 -16.49 -16.51
N ARG A 189 -12.67 -17.81 -16.36
CA ARG A 189 -11.46 -18.57 -16.01
C ARG A 189 -10.49 -18.65 -17.18
N SER A 190 -9.20 -18.79 -16.90
CA SER A 190 -8.14 -18.91 -17.92
C SER A 190 -8.38 -20.08 -18.89
N SER A 191 -9.02 -21.14 -18.40
CA SER A 191 -9.43 -22.32 -19.17
C SER A 191 -10.48 -22.04 -20.27
N LYS A 192 -11.12 -20.86 -20.27
CA LYS A 192 -12.25 -20.50 -21.15
C LYS A 192 -11.98 -19.24 -21.98
N LEU A 193 -10.72 -18.84 -22.09
CA LEU A 193 -10.35 -17.67 -22.90
C LEU A 193 -10.46 -17.94 -24.39
N THR A 194 -10.93 -16.92 -25.11
CA THR A 194 -10.92 -16.87 -26.57
C THR A 194 -9.53 -16.48 -27.10
N ILE A 195 -9.31 -16.62 -28.41
CA ILE A 195 -8.04 -16.30 -29.07
C ILE A 195 -7.65 -14.83 -28.82
N SER A 196 -8.55 -13.86 -29.06
CA SER A 196 -8.25 -12.45 -28.77
C SER A 196 -7.99 -12.17 -27.28
N GLN A 197 -8.67 -12.87 -26.35
CA GLN A 197 -8.45 -12.70 -24.91
C GLN A 197 -7.09 -13.27 -24.48
N ALA A 198 -6.70 -14.41 -25.04
CA ALA A 198 -5.40 -15.02 -24.84
C ALA A 198 -4.27 -14.15 -25.39
N ALA A 199 -4.41 -13.66 -26.62
CA ALA A 199 -3.44 -12.78 -27.26
C ALA A 199 -3.26 -11.45 -26.50
N HIS A 200 -4.35 -10.87 -26.01
CA HIS A 200 -4.29 -9.66 -25.19
C HIS A 200 -3.63 -9.91 -23.84
N LEU A 201 -3.92 -11.04 -23.18
CA LEU A 201 -3.27 -11.37 -21.91
C LEU A 201 -1.76 -11.65 -22.09
N ALA A 202 -1.38 -12.31 -23.19
CA ALA A 202 0.01 -12.53 -23.57
C ALA A 202 0.75 -11.22 -23.88
N SER A 203 0.10 -10.26 -24.54
CA SER A 203 0.72 -8.96 -24.83
C SER A 203 0.99 -8.15 -23.55
N LEU A 204 0.10 -8.22 -22.55
CA LEU A 204 0.32 -7.62 -21.23
C LEU A 204 1.56 -8.19 -20.51
N ILE A 205 1.81 -9.50 -20.66
CA ILE A 205 2.98 -10.16 -20.08
C ILE A 205 4.27 -9.68 -20.76
N SER A 206 4.30 -9.66 -22.10
CA SER A 206 5.49 -9.29 -22.88
C SER A 206 5.89 -7.83 -22.68
N ASN A 207 4.91 -6.92 -22.53
CA ASN A 207 5.16 -5.48 -22.36
C ASN A 207 5.45 -5.06 -20.91
N GLY A 208 5.55 -6.01 -19.96
CA GLY A 208 6.01 -5.73 -18.59
C GLY A 208 5.03 -4.92 -17.73
N ALA A 209 3.73 -5.21 -17.83
CA ALA A 209 2.66 -4.58 -17.04
C ALA A 209 2.51 -3.04 -17.18
N ALA A 210 3.20 -2.41 -18.14
CA ALA A 210 2.70 -1.15 -18.68
C ALA A 210 1.33 -1.43 -19.31
N PRO A 211 0.29 -0.60 -19.07
CA PRO A 211 -1.03 -0.83 -19.65
C PRO A 211 -0.98 -0.64 -21.16
N GLY A 212 -0.57 -1.69 -21.88
CA GLY A 212 -0.80 -1.86 -23.31
C GLY A 212 -2.27 -2.22 -23.50
N THR A 213 -3.15 -1.23 -23.34
CA THR A 213 -4.57 -1.34 -23.70
C THR A 213 -4.78 -1.14 -25.20
N ASP A 214 -3.74 -1.28 -26.00
CA ASP A 214 -3.77 -0.98 -27.43
C ASP A 214 -4.03 -2.26 -28.22
N GLU A 215 -4.98 -2.17 -29.16
CA GLU A 215 -5.34 -3.27 -30.06
C GLU A 215 -4.13 -3.76 -30.86
N ALA A 216 -3.16 -2.87 -31.12
CA ALA A 216 -1.91 -3.18 -31.80
C ALA A 216 -1.07 -4.25 -31.09
N ASP A 217 -0.89 -4.15 -29.76
CA ASP A 217 -0.08 -5.10 -28.99
C ASP A 217 -0.68 -6.51 -29.03
N ARG A 218 -2.00 -6.60 -28.93
CA ARG A 218 -2.74 -7.86 -29.09
C ARG A 218 -2.60 -8.39 -30.51
N ASP A 219 -2.73 -7.53 -31.51
CA ASP A 219 -2.72 -7.91 -32.92
C ASP A 219 -1.35 -8.42 -33.37
N ASP A 220 -0.26 -7.91 -32.78
CA ASP A 220 1.09 -8.44 -32.98
C ASP A 220 1.21 -9.90 -32.49
N VAL A 221 0.61 -10.22 -31.34
CA VAL A 221 0.54 -11.60 -30.84
C VAL A 221 -0.34 -12.47 -31.74
N LEU A 222 -1.48 -11.96 -32.23
CA LEU A 222 -2.33 -12.69 -33.18
C LEU A 222 -1.59 -13.00 -34.49
N LEU A 223 -0.82 -12.04 -35.01
CA LEU A 223 0.01 -12.24 -36.20
C LEU A 223 1.11 -13.28 -35.96
N ALA A 224 1.70 -13.29 -34.77
CA ALA A 224 2.70 -14.28 -34.40
C ALA A 224 2.09 -15.69 -34.28
N LEU A 225 0.89 -15.82 -33.70
CA LEU A 225 0.12 -17.07 -33.66
C LEU A 225 -0.20 -17.61 -35.06
N ASN A 226 -0.59 -16.74 -35.99
CA ASN A 226 -0.87 -17.14 -37.37
C ASN A 226 0.39 -17.60 -38.11
N LYS A 227 1.51 -16.87 -37.97
CA LYS A 227 2.80 -17.26 -38.55
C LYS A 227 3.31 -18.61 -38.04
N ALA A 228 3.01 -18.94 -36.79
CA ALA A 228 3.32 -20.23 -36.19
C ALA A 228 2.36 -21.36 -36.61
N GLY A 229 1.29 -21.05 -37.36
CA GLY A 229 0.29 -22.01 -37.82
C GLY A 229 -0.70 -22.45 -36.73
N LEU A 230 -0.79 -21.72 -35.62
CA LEU A 230 -1.68 -22.04 -34.50
C LEU A 230 -3.10 -21.48 -34.69
N ILE A 231 -3.26 -20.50 -35.57
CA ILE A 231 -4.56 -19.98 -36.02
C ILE A 231 -4.57 -19.81 -37.54
N THR A 232 -5.74 -20.01 -38.15
CA THR A 232 -5.97 -19.85 -39.58
C THR A 232 -6.07 -18.38 -39.99
N ASP A 233 -5.87 -18.08 -41.28
CA ASP A 233 -6.05 -16.72 -41.83
C ASP A 233 -7.48 -16.20 -41.62
N GLY A 234 -8.47 -17.09 -41.67
CA GLY A 234 -9.87 -16.76 -41.39
C GLY A 234 -10.10 -16.39 -39.92
N GLU A 235 -9.46 -17.10 -38.99
CA GLU A 235 -9.52 -16.78 -37.57
C GLU A 235 -8.82 -15.46 -37.26
N LEU A 236 -7.63 -15.23 -37.82
CA LEU A 236 -6.89 -13.98 -37.67
C LEU A 236 -7.77 -12.77 -38.08
N ALA A 237 -8.34 -12.82 -39.28
CA ALA A 237 -9.20 -11.75 -39.79
C ALA A 237 -10.44 -11.52 -38.92
N ALA A 238 -11.02 -12.59 -38.36
CA ALA A 238 -12.17 -12.47 -37.45
C ALA A 238 -11.78 -11.90 -36.08
N GLN A 239 -10.63 -12.30 -35.52
CA GLN A 239 -10.17 -11.85 -34.21
C GLN A 239 -9.71 -10.38 -34.20
N GLN A 240 -9.12 -9.89 -35.30
CA GLN A 240 -8.73 -8.48 -35.45
C GLN A 240 -9.93 -7.52 -35.49
N GLN A 241 -11.13 -8.00 -35.85
CA GLN A 241 -12.36 -7.19 -35.82
C GLN A 241 -12.95 -7.02 -34.42
N VAL A 242 -12.50 -7.80 -33.43
CA VAL A 242 -12.96 -7.69 -32.04
C VAL A 242 -12.33 -6.45 -31.43
N THR A 243 -13.13 -5.50 -30.96
CA THR A 243 -12.61 -4.33 -30.24
C THR A 243 -12.25 -4.67 -28.80
N LEU A 244 -11.24 -4.02 -28.23
CA LEU A 244 -10.90 -4.22 -26.81
C LEU A 244 -12.07 -3.85 -25.89
N ALA A 245 -12.80 -2.77 -26.18
CA ALA A 245 -13.98 -2.40 -25.40
C ALA A 245 -15.06 -3.51 -25.36
N GLY A 246 -15.21 -4.29 -26.43
CA GLY A 246 -16.13 -5.44 -26.48
C GLY A 246 -15.59 -6.70 -25.80
N LEU A 247 -14.30 -6.73 -25.50
CA LEU A 247 -13.58 -7.88 -24.94
C LEU A 247 -13.41 -7.76 -23.42
N LEU A 248 -13.28 -6.53 -22.91
CA LEU A 248 -12.97 -6.24 -21.50
C LEU A 248 -14.24 -6.10 -20.64
N ASN A 249 -14.21 -6.68 -19.44
CA ASN A 249 -15.20 -6.41 -18.39
C ASN A 249 -15.07 -4.94 -17.95
N PRO A 250 -16.16 -4.25 -17.56
CA PRO A 250 -16.07 -2.90 -16.99
C PRO A 250 -15.14 -2.90 -15.77
N ILE A 251 -14.39 -1.82 -15.59
CA ILE A 251 -13.58 -1.64 -14.38
C ILE A 251 -14.56 -1.34 -13.25
N GLU A 252 -14.95 -2.36 -12.49
CA GLU A 252 -15.44 -2.13 -11.14
C GLU A 252 -14.26 -1.59 -10.34
N ALA A 253 -14.42 -0.41 -9.73
CA ALA A 253 -13.42 0.11 -8.82
C ALA A 253 -13.22 -0.93 -7.72
N ALA A 254 -12.12 -1.69 -7.80
CA ALA A 254 -11.77 -2.74 -6.86
C ALA A 254 -11.78 -2.14 -5.45
N SER A 255 -12.91 -2.29 -4.78
CA SER A 255 -13.07 -1.90 -3.39
C SER A 255 -12.52 -3.09 -2.64
N PRO A 256 -11.42 -2.94 -1.88
CA PRO A 256 -10.91 -4.06 -1.10
C PRO A 256 -12.06 -4.62 -0.27
N LYS A 257 -12.35 -5.91 -0.40
CA LYS A 257 -13.23 -6.61 0.54
C LYS A 257 -12.47 -6.72 1.85
N ASN A 258 -12.44 -5.63 2.59
CA ASN A 258 -11.92 -5.62 3.93
C ASN A 258 -12.74 -6.62 4.73
N GLN A 259 -12.14 -7.75 5.12
CA GLN A 259 -12.65 -8.52 6.26
C GLN A 259 -12.37 -7.67 7.51
N MET A 260 -13.16 -6.62 7.68
CA MET A 260 -13.16 -5.82 8.89
C MET A 260 -13.82 -6.64 9.97
N VAL A 261 -13.37 -6.46 11.20
CA VAL A 261 -14.25 -6.66 12.35
C VAL A 261 -15.44 -5.72 12.13
N SER A 262 -16.57 -6.29 11.71
CA SER A 262 -17.73 -5.52 11.29
C SER A 262 -18.37 -4.82 12.49
N GLY A 263 -18.82 -3.59 12.30
CA GLY A 263 -19.62 -2.89 13.31
C GLY A 263 -18.87 -2.22 14.45
N ILE A 264 -17.57 -1.92 14.32
CA ILE A 264 -16.81 -1.13 15.33
C ILE A 264 -16.23 0.19 14.82
N GLY A 265 -16.63 0.62 13.61
CA GLY A 265 -16.26 1.95 13.09
C GLY A 265 -14.83 2.06 12.55
N LEU A 266 -14.15 0.95 12.31
CA LEU A 266 -12.77 0.93 11.78
C LEU A 266 -12.63 1.32 10.31
N ARG A 267 -13.73 1.49 9.58
CA ARG A 267 -13.73 1.78 8.14
C ARG A 267 -12.84 2.95 7.77
N VAL A 268 -13.10 4.08 8.41
CA VAL A 268 -12.40 5.35 8.18
C VAL A 268 -10.92 5.29 8.55
N PRO A 269 -10.51 4.87 9.77
CA PRO A 269 -9.09 4.79 10.12
C PRO A 269 -8.34 3.77 9.26
N LEU A 270 -8.92 2.61 8.95
CA LEU A 270 -8.29 1.62 8.08
C LEU A 270 -8.11 2.14 6.65
N GLN A 271 -9.08 2.88 6.10
CA GLN A 271 -8.93 3.49 4.78
C GLN A 271 -7.79 4.50 4.75
N LYS A 272 -7.64 5.33 5.80
CA LYS A 272 -6.54 6.29 5.89
C LYS A 272 -5.19 5.58 6.04
N ILE A 273 -5.12 4.54 6.87
CA ILE A 273 -3.93 3.69 7.00
C ILE A 273 -3.56 3.08 5.65
N TYR A 274 -4.53 2.51 4.94
CA TYR A 274 -4.32 1.93 3.61
C TYR A 274 -3.74 2.93 2.61
N ARG A 275 -4.32 4.14 2.52
CA ARG A 275 -3.80 5.22 1.65
C ARG A 275 -2.37 5.59 2.01
N ASN A 276 -2.07 5.77 3.30
CA ASN A 276 -0.70 6.08 3.75
C ASN A 276 0.29 4.97 3.36
N LEU A 277 -0.10 3.70 3.50
CA LEU A 277 0.75 2.58 3.08
C LEU A 277 0.97 2.58 1.56
N LEU A 278 -0.06 2.86 0.77
CA LEU A 278 0.07 2.98 -0.69
C LEU A 278 1.01 4.11 -1.09
N ASP A 279 0.90 5.27 -0.43
CA ASP A 279 1.72 6.44 -0.73
C ASP A 279 3.19 6.20 -0.36
N SER A 280 3.46 5.53 0.77
CA SER A 280 4.82 5.26 1.25
C SER A 280 5.52 4.10 0.54
N TYR A 281 4.81 3.02 0.23
CA TYR A 281 5.42 1.76 -0.24
C TYR A 281 5.02 1.36 -1.66
N GLY A 282 4.08 2.07 -2.26
CA GLY A 282 3.52 1.72 -3.55
C GLY A 282 2.49 0.59 -3.44
N ARG A 283 1.63 0.53 -4.47
CA ARG A 283 0.52 -0.40 -4.52
C ARG A 283 0.96 -1.86 -4.47
N ASP A 284 2.00 -2.24 -5.22
CA ASP A 284 2.42 -3.63 -5.29
C ASP A 284 2.89 -4.21 -3.96
N ALA A 285 3.63 -3.44 -3.15
CA ALA A 285 4.12 -3.91 -1.85
C ALA A 285 2.97 -4.16 -0.85
N VAL A 286 2.00 -3.25 -0.80
CA VAL A 286 0.82 -3.38 0.07
C VAL A 286 -0.05 -4.55 -0.39
N LEU A 287 -0.23 -4.72 -1.70
CA LEU A 287 -1.10 -5.76 -2.25
C LEU A 287 -0.51 -7.18 -2.20
N ARG A 288 0.82 -7.31 -2.23
CA ARG A 288 1.47 -8.62 -2.05
C ARG A 288 1.51 -9.07 -0.59
N GLY A 289 1.03 -8.24 0.35
CA GLY A 289 1.23 -8.47 1.78
C GLY A 289 2.70 -8.50 2.14
N ASP A 290 3.49 -7.62 1.53
CA ASP A 290 4.91 -7.48 1.87
C ASP A 290 5.10 -6.73 3.21
N ILE A 291 4.02 -6.14 3.75
CA ILE A 291 4.04 -5.16 4.83
C ILE A 291 2.99 -5.49 5.90
N GLU A 292 3.44 -5.49 7.15
CA GLU A 292 2.59 -5.40 8.34
C GLU A 292 2.64 -3.98 8.90
N ALA A 293 1.50 -3.46 9.36
CA ALA A 293 1.40 -2.10 9.87
C ALA A 293 0.89 -2.10 11.31
N ILE A 294 1.61 -1.43 12.20
CA ILE A 294 1.17 -1.13 13.57
C ILE A 294 0.64 0.30 13.56
N SER A 295 -0.65 0.45 13.85
CA SER A 295 -1.32 1.73 13.90
C SER A 295 -1.28 2.36 15.30
N THR A 296 -1.65 3.64 15.38
CA THR A 296 -1.85 4.33 16.67
C THR A 296 -3.21 4.06 17.30
N ILE A 297 -4.13 3.46 16.54
CA ILE A 297 -5.50 3.17 16.94
C ILE A 297 -5.50 2.24 18.15
N ASP A 298 -6.38 2.53 19.09
CA ASP A 298 -6.68 1.71 20.24
C ASP A 298 -8.02 1.01 20.00
N PHE A 299 -8.00 -0.31 19.87
CA PHE A 299 -9.19 -1.07 19.46
C PHE A 299 -10.37 -0.90 20.42
N ASP A 300 -10.10 -0.90 21.72
CA ASP A 300 -11.12 -0.82 22.76
C ASP A 300 -11.72 0.59 22.81
N LEU A 301 -10.86 1.63 22.78
CA LEU A 301 -11.33 3.02 22.71
C LEU A 301 -12.12 3.28 21.43
N GLN A 302 -11.63 2.82 20.27
CA GLN A 302 -12.32 2.95 19.00
C GLN A 302 -13.73 2.33 19.06
N THR A 303 -13.85 1.14 19.65
CA THR A 303 -15.12 0.44 19.81
C THR A 303 -16.09 1.24 20.69
N ARG A 304 -15.62 1.77 21.82
CA ARG A 304 -16.43 2.60 22.72
C ARG A 304 -16.89 3.91 22.06
N VAL A 305 -15.97 4.64 21.43
CA VAL A 305 -16.27 5.89 20.70
C VAL A 305 -17.29 5.64 19.59
N ALA A 306 -17.06 4.62 18.76
CA ALA A 306 -17.99 4.26 17.70
C ALA A 306 -19.36 3.85 18.25
N GLY A 307 -19.41 3.18 19.41
CA GLY A 307 -20.65 2.81 20.09
C GLY A 307 -21.44 4.03 20.56
N VAL A 308 -20.78 4.99 21.21
CA VAL A 308 -21.39 6.25 21.68
C VAL A 308 -22.01 7.03 20.51
N VAL A 309 -21.26 7.20 19.41
CA VAL A 309 -21.76 7.97 18.26
C VAL A 309 -22.93 7.26 17.58
N ARG A 310 -22.83 5.94 17.36
CA ARG A 310 -23.93 5.17 16.76
C ARG A 310 -25.20 5.18 17.61
N ASP A 311 -25.07 5.05 18.92
CA ASP A 311 -26.20 5.13 19.85
C ASP A 311 -26.89 6.49 19.74
N ALA A 312 -26.12 7.58 19.71
CA ALA A 312 -26.64 8.93 19.53
C ALA A 312 -27.38 9.08 18.19
N MET A 313 -26.77 8.66 17.08
CA MET A 313 -27.39 8.73 15.75
C MET A 313 -28.68 7.91 15.67
N SER A 314 -28.75 6.76 16.35
CA SER A 314 -29.94 5.91 16.34
C SER A 314 -31.13 6.46 17.14
N LYS A 315 -30.86 7.34 18.12
CA LYS A 315 -31.84 7.85 19.08
C LYS A 315 -32.23 9.32 18.86
N THR A 316 -31.54 10.01 17.97
CA THR A 316 -31.65 11.46 17.78
C THR A 316 -31.79 11.81 16.30
N ALA A 317 -31.95 13.09 15.98
CA ALA A 317 -32.04 13.59 14.60
C ALA A 317 -30.67 13.74 13.89
N ILE A 318 -29.58 13.27 14.51
CA ILE A 318 -28.23 13.32 13.93
C ILE A 318 -28.17 12.39 12.71
N GLN A 319 -27.79 12.95 11.56
CA GLN A 319 -27.65 12.19 10.32
C GLN A 319 -26.22 11.75 10.05
N GLU A 320 -25.28 12.65 10.32
CA GLU A 320 -23.87 12.41 10.10
C GLU A 320 -23.09 12.87 11.32
N ALA A 321 -21.98 12.18 11.58
CA ALA A 321 -21.09 12.51 12.66
C ALA A 321 -19.67 12.10 12.30
N ALA A 322 -18.72 12.93 12.70
CA ALA A 322 -17.31 12.58 12.74
C ALA A 322 -16.73 12.90 14.11
N VAL A 323 -15.87 12.03 14.60
CA VAL A 323 -15.16 12.17 15.87
C VAL A 323 -13.73 11.71 15.69
N VAL A 324 -12.78 12.48 16.20
CA VAL A 324 -11.37 12.09 16.27
C VAL A 324 -10.84 12.35 17.67
N VAL A 325 -10.11 11.37 18.21
CA VAL A 325 -9.49 11.42 19.52
C VAL A 325 -7.98 11.28 19.36
N PHE A 326 -7.24 12.28 19.85
CA PHE A 326 -5.78 12.34 19.84
C PHE A 326 -5.26 12.18 21.26
N ASP A 327 -4.10 11.54 21.44
CA ASP A 327 -3.35 11.57 22.71
C ASP A 327 -2.42 12.78 22.83
N ASP A 328 -1.70 12.91 23.94
CA ASP A 328 -0.76 14.00 24.25
C ASP A 328 0.40 14.16 23.24
N ARG A 329 0.68 13.16 22.40
CA ARG A 329 1.66 13.21 21.31
C ARG A 329 1.02 13.31 19.92
N ASN A 330 -0.26 13.68 19.89
CA ASN A 330 -1.04 13.87 18.66
C ASN A 330 -1.19 12.59 17.81
N GLN A 331 -1.14 11.43 18.47
CA GLN A 331 -1.46 10.14 17.85
C GLN A 331 -2.97 9.94 17.85
N ILE A 332 -3.54 9.58 16.71
CA ILE A 332 -4.97 9.28 16.57
C ILE A 332 -5.26 7.95 17.29
N ARG A 333 -5.97 8.00 18.42
CA ARG A 333 -6.35 6.81 19.21
C ARG A 333 -7.68 6.23 18.76
N ALA A 334 -8.59 7.09 18.31
CA ALA A 334 -9.85 6.69 17.72
C ALA A 334 -10.28 7.70 16.65
N ALA A 335 -10.86 7.20 15.56
CA ALA A 335 -11.47 8.01 14.51
C ALA A 335 -12.73 7.32 14.01
N TYR A 336 -13.88 7.99 14.13
CA TYR A 336 -15.17 7.49 13.68
C TYR A 336 -15.81 8.49 12.74
N GLY A 337 -16.22 8.05 11.55
CA GLY A 337 -17.03 8.83 10.62
C GLY A 337 -18.20 8.01 10.11
N SER A 338 -19.39 8.62 10.07
CA SER A 338 -20.56 8.04 9.38
C SER A 338 -20.33 7.93 7.87
N GLU A 339 -19.51 8.81 7.31
CA GLU A 339 -19.09 8.83 5.91
C GLU A 339 -17.59 8.50 5.75
N ASP A 340 -17.20 8.10 4.53
CA ASP A 340 -15.81 7.76 4.17
C ASP A 340 -14.89 8.99 4.03
N ARG A 341 -15.41 10.20 4.24
CA ARG A 341 -14.69 11.47 4.01
C ARG A 341 -14.25 12.18 5.29
N LEU A 342 -14.23 11.51 6.44
CA LEU A 342 -13.85 12.13 7.73
C LEU A 342 -12.54 12.96 7.65
N PHE A 343 -11.52 12.43 6.98
CA PHE A 343 -10.20 13.07 6.88
C PHE A 343 -10.11 14.18 5.84
N ASP A 344 -11.06 14.20 4.89
CA ASP A 344 -11.01 15.03 3.68
C ASP A 344 -12.25 15.95 3.57
N ARG A 345 -13.09 16.02 4.62
CA ARG A 345 -14.30 16.83 4.67
C ARG A 345 -14.05 18.07 5.50
N ASP A 346 -14.28 19.21 4.88
CA ASP A 346 -14.21 20.51 5.53
C ASP A 346 -15.40 20.73 6.45
N LEU A 347 -15.11 21.31 7.61
CA LEU A 347 -16.10 21.59 8.65
C LEU A 347 -17.01 22.76 8.28
N ALA A 348 -16.59 23.69 7.45
CA ALA A 348 -17.42 24.82 7.05
C ALA A 348 -16.99 25.30 5.67
N GLN A 349 -17.95 25.40 4.75
CA GLN A 349 -17.77 26.24 3.56
C GLN A 349 -17.88 27.69 4.04
N ASP A 350 -16.98 28.56 3.60
CA ASP A 350 -16.99 30.01 3.88
C ASP A 350 -16.67 30.48 5.31
N ARG A 351 -16.08 29.65 6.19
CA ARG A 351 -15.56 30.12 7.48
C ARG A 351 -14.09 29.78 7.69
N THR A 352 -13.29 30.82 7.90
CA THR A 352 -11.86 30.67 8.15
C THR A 352 -11.60 29.95 9.47
N ALA A 353 -10.48 29.22 9.55
CA ALA A 353 -9.99 28.69 10.82
C ALA A 353 -10.02 29.76 11.93
N SER A 354 -9.60 30.99 11.64
CA SER A 354 -9.63 32.10 12.61
C SER A 354 -11.01 32.41 13.20
N ASP A 355 -12.07 32.34 12.39
CA ASP A 355 -13.44 32.60 12.85
C ASP A 355 -13.93 31.51 13.81
N LEU A 356 -13.44 30.28 13.62
CA LEU A 356 -13.75 29.15 14.50
C LEU A 356 -13.12 29.32 15.88
N PHE A 357 -11.97 29.98 16.03
CA PHE A 357 -11.33 30.16 17.34
C PHE A 357 -11.63 31.52 18.01
N GLY A 358 -12.24 32.48 17.30
CA GLY A 358 -12.61 33.79 17.85
C GLY A 358 -11.41 34.65 18.26
N VAL A 359 -10.24 34.39 17.67
CA VAL A 359 -8.99 35.11 17.97
C VAL A 359 -8.90 36.31 17.05
N GLU A 360 -9.25 37.49 17.55
CA GLU A 360 -9.34 38.73 16.75
C GLU A 360 -8.01 39.24 16.18
N HIS A 361 -6.86 38.64 16.50
CA HIS A 361 -5.53 39.13 16.10
C HIS A 361 -4.89 38.17 15.08
N ARG A 362 -5.17 38.52 13.82
CA ARG A 362 -5.02 37.78 12.57
C ARG A 362 -3.56 37.63 12.09
N SER A 363 -3.32 36.59 11.29
CA SER A 363 -2.26 36.45 10.27
C SER A 363 -0.78 36.26 10.63
N GLU A 364 -0.24 36.70 11.77
CA GLU A 364 1.22 36.63 12.00
C GLU A 364 1.71 35.35 12.69
N LEU A 365 0.89 34.71 13.52
CA LEU A 365 1.30 33.55 14.33
C LEU A 365 1.03 32.20 13.64
N PHE A 366 0.09 32.16 12.69
CA PHE A 366 -0.42 30.92 12.13
C PHE A 366 -0.89 31.10 10.67
N SER A 367 -0.27 30.40 9.73
CA SER A 367 -0.75 30.27 8.35
C SER A 367 -1.78 29.15 8.27
N TRP A 368 -2.97 29.37 8.83
CA TRP A 368 -4.04 28.37 8.75
C TRP A 368 -4.78 28.48 7.41
N PRO A 369 -5.22 27.34 6.84
CA PRO A 369 -6.05 27.33 5.65
C PRO A 369 -7.44 27.90 5.94
N ASP A 370 -8.08 28.39 4.87
CA ASP A 370 -9.43 28.96 4.94
C ASP A 370 -10.48 27.91 5.29
N GLU A 371 -10.27 26.66 4.89
CA GLU A 371 -11.13 25.51 5.23
C GLU A 371 -10.33 24.52 6.08
N ILE A 372 -10.98 23.96 7.11
CA ILE A 372 -10.34 23.00 8.01
C ILE A 372 -11.16 21.73 8.17
N THR A 373 -10.48 20.59 8.24
CA THR A 373 -11.10 19.29 8.54
C THR A 373 -11.26 19.07 10.04
N VAL A 374 -12.04 18.06 10.42
CA VAL A 374 -12.18 17.67 11.84
C VAL A 374 -10.83 17.25 12.46
N VAL A 375 -9.92 16.72 11.66
CA VAL A 375 -8.57 16.36 12.13
C VAL A 375 -7.77 17.61 12.41
N GLN A 376 -7.75 18.57 11.50
CA GLN A 376 -7.05 19.85 11.69
C GLN A 376 -7.63 20.65 12.87
N LEU A 377 -8.95 20.63 13.06
CA LEU A 377 -9.59 21.21 14.25
C LEU A 377 -9.01 20.61 15.54
N GLY A 378 -8.82 19.29 15.55
CA GLY A 378 -8.17 18.57 16.64
C GLY A 378 -6.70 18.98 16.81
N GLU A 379 -5.92 19.00 15.73
CA GLU A 379 -4.51 19.42 15.74
C GLU A 379 -4.33 20.83 16.33
N TYR A 380 -5.17 21.78 15.97
CA TYR A 380 -5.07 23.15 16.46
C TYR A 380 -5.41 23.26 17.95
N HIS A 381 -6.50 22.62 18.40
CA HIS A 381 -6.78 22.52 19.84
C HIS A 381 -5.67 21.79 20.59
N SER A 382 -4.98 20.89 19.89
CA SER A 382 -3.87 20.13 20.43
C SER A 382 -2.68 21.02 20.78
N VAL A 383 -2.35 21.99 19.92
CA VAL A 383 -1.27 22.97 20.15
C VAL A 383 -1.51 23.78 21.42
N PHE A 384 -2.73 24.28 21.63
CA PHE A 384 -3.07 25.08 22.81
C PHE A 384 -2.98 24.25 24.10
N ALA A 385 -3.46 23.01 24.06
CA ALA A 385 -3.37 22.09 25.20
C ALA A 385 -1.91 21.71 25.55
N ARG A 386 -0.98 21.85 24.61
CA ARG A 386 0.42 21.40 24.73
C ARG A 386 1.40 22.56 24.88
N ASN A 387 0.91 23.70 25.38
CA ASN A 387 1.70 24.91 25.62
C ASN A 387 2.39 25.44 24.36
N GLY A 388 1.71 25.36 23.21
CA GLY A 388 2.21 25.88 21.93
C GLY A 388 3.09 24.91 21.14
N ARG A 389 3.28 23.67 21.62
CA ARG A 389 3.99 22.62 20.89
C ARG A 389 3.07 21.89 19.92
N ARG A 390 3.49 21.78 18.66
CA ARG A 390 2.84 20.98 17.62
C ARG A 390 3.59 19.68 17.45
N TYR A 391 2.92 18.56 17.72
CA TYR A 391 3.40 17.22 17.35
C TYR A 391 2.82 16.84 15.99
N GLU A 392 3.60 16.11 15.19
CA GLU A 392 3.09 15.54 13.95
C GLU A 392 1.98 14.51 14.23
N THR A 393 0.91 14.54 13.43
CA THR A 393 -0.24 13.66 13.61
C THR A 393 0.07 12.25 13.12
N ALA A 394 0.05 11.29 14.03
CA ALA A 394 0.36 9.90 13.72
C ALA A 394 -0.91 9.04 13.62
N ILE A 395 -1.04 8.30 12.52
CA ILE A 395 -1.99 7.17 12.40
C ILE A 395 -1.26 5.81 12.28
N LEU A 396 0.01 5.83 11.88
CA LEU A 396 0.92 4.69 11.79
C LEU A 396 2.05 4.89 12.80
N LEU A 397 2.38 3.84 13.56
CA LEU A 397 3.51 3.81 14.50
C LEU A 397 4.74 3.14 13.90
N GLU A 398 4.52 2.01 13.24
CA GLU A 398 5.59 1.17 12.73
C GLU A 398 5.08 0.37 11.53
N THR A 399 5.96 0.11 10.59
CA THR A 399 5.74 -0.86 9.52
C THR A 399 6.86 -1.89 9.53
N ARG A 400 6.52 -3.13 9.22
CA ARG A 400 7.45 -4.26 9.17
C ARG A 400 7.37 -4.96 7.84
N ASP A 401 8.47 -5.56 7.41
CA ASP A 401 8.49 -6.39 6.21
C ASP A 401 8.08 -7.84 6.50
N ARG A 402 8.09 -8.69 5.47
CA ARG A 402 7.79 -10.13 5.58
C ARG A 402 8.72 -10.92 6.50
N SER A 403 9.92 -10.41 6.78
CA SER A 403 10.85 -11.05 7.71
C SER A 403 10.57 -10.66 9.17
N GLY A 404 9.69 -9.67 9.39
CA GLY A 404 9.40 -9.06 10.68
C GLY A 404 10.37 -7.93 11.04
N GLU A 405 11.24 -7.50 10.12
CA GLU A 405 12.17 -6.39 10.36
C GLU A 405 11.43 -5.05 10.21
N THR A 406 11.71 -4.10 11.11
CA THR A 406 11.13 -2.76 11.05
C THR A 406 11.63 -2.01 9.81
N VAL A 407 10.71 -1.64 8.92
CA VAL A 407 11.00 -0.87 7.70
C VAL A 407 10.99 0.62 7.99
N ASP A 408 9.97 1.06 8.73
CA ASP A 408 9.81 2.46 9.13
C ASP A 408 9.15 2.54 10.51
N ARG A 409 9.50 3.58 11.26
CA ARG A 409 8.96 3.86 12.59
C ARG A 409 8.74 5.36 12.75
N PHE A 410 7.53 5.72 13.14
CA PHE A 410 7.13 7.10 13.38
C PHE A 410 7.99 7.76 14.47
N SER A 411 8.54 8.93 14.15
CA SER A 411 9.31 9.78 15.08
C SER A 411 8.37 10.73 15.83
N HIS A 412 8.51 10.84 17.16
CA HIS A 412 7.69 11.76 17.97
C HIS A 412 8.23 13.19 17.97
N ASP A 413 8.57 13.70 16.79
CA ASP A 413 9.11 15.04 16.64
C ASP A 413 8.03 16.11 16.88
N PHE A 414 8.46 17.22 17.47
CA PHE A 414 7.59 18.37 17.71
C PHE A 414 8.29 19.66 17.31
N SER A 415 7.49 20.65 16.92
CA SER A 415 7.93 22.03 16.75
C SER A 415 7.24 22.93 17.76
N GLU A 416 7.96 23.95 18.25
CA GLU A 416 7.35 25.02 19.02
C GLU A 416 6.74 26.01 18.02
N LEU A 417 5.40 26.07 17.99
CA LEU A 417 4.66 26.91 17.06
C LEU A 417 4.28 28.25 17.71
N VAL A 418 4.05 28.23 19.02
CA VAL A 418 3.75 29.40 19.84
C VAL A 418 4.51 29.30 21.14
N ASP A 419 5.03 30.42 21.64
CA ASP A 419 5.66 30.46 22.95
C ASP A 419 4.63 30.10 24.05
N THR A 420 5.12 29.49 25.13
CA THR A 420 4.26 29.02 26.22
C THR A 420 3.37 30.14 26.82
N THR A 421 3.86 31.38 26.91
CA THR A 421 3.09 32.48 27.53
C THR A 421 1.91 32.87 26.65
N THR A 422 2.14 33.00 25.34
CA THR A 422 1.09 33.27 24.37
C THR A 422 0.10 32.10 24.30
N ALA A 423 0.57 30.86 24.31
CA ALA A 423 -0.28 29.68 24.30
C ALA A 423 -1.20 29.62 25.53
N LEU A 424 -0.68 29.91 26.73
CA LEU A 424 -1.48 29.98 27.95
C LEU A 424 -2.52 31.10 27.92
N ARG A 425 -2.16 32.27 27.40
CA ARG A 425 -3.09 33.39 27.22
C ARG A 425 -4.22 33.05 26.25
N LEU A 426 -3.91 32.42 25.11
CA LEU A 426 -4.92 31.98 24.13
C LEU A 426 -5.80 30.87 24.73
N THR A 427 -5.20 29.95 25.50
CA THR A 427 -5.94 28.90 26.22
C THR A 427 -6.89 29.48 27.27
N GLN A 428 -6.53 30.59 27.93
CA GLN A 428 -7.43 31.32 28.83
C GLN A 428 -8.60 31.98 28.09
N GLN A 429 -8.40 32.45 26.87
CA GLN A 429 -9.50 32.98 26.03
C GLN A 429 -10.45 31.87 25.55
N LEU A 430 -9.94 30.64 25.38
CA LEU A 430 -10.77 29.45 25.13
C LEU A 430 -11.53 28.97 26.38
N ASP A 431 -11.08 29.35 27.58
CA ASP A 431 -11.72 29.01 28.88
C ASP A 431 -13.09 29.67 29.04
N ASP A 432 -13.32 30.84 28.42
CA ASP A 432 -14.55 31.62 28.58
C ASP A 432 -15.76 31.06 27.80
N PHE A 433 -15.54 30.19 26.81
CA PHE A 433 -16.60 29.87 25.85
C PHE A 433 -17.40 28.60 26.11
N LEU A 434 -16.88 27.51 26.68
CA LEU A 434 -17.71 26.39 27.14
C LEU A 434 -17.03 25.57 28.23
N PHE A 435 -17.19 25.99 29.49
CA PHE A 435 -17.60 25.15 30.63
C PHE A 435 -17.52 26.06 31.86
N THR A 436 -18.47 26.99 32.00
CA THR A 436 -18.66 27.68 33.29
C THR A 436 -19.01 26.62 34.33
N ASN A 437 -18.01 26.12 35.06
CA ASN A 437 -18.16 25.24 36.22
C ASN A 437 -19.03 23.98 36.01
N GLN A 438 -19.00 23.34 34.85
CA GLN A 438 -19.66 22.04 34.66
C GLN A 438 -18.71 20.95 34.15
N THR A 439 -18.10 20.32 35.16
CA THR A 439 -17.65 18.93 35.22
C THR A 439 -18.37 18.02 34.22
N ALA A 440 -17.63 17.35 33.33
CA ALA A 440 -18.14 16.18 32.61
C ALA A 440 -18.35 15.04 33.62
N GLY A 441 -19.45 15.07 34.37
CA GLY A 441 -19.74 14.09 35.42
C GLY A 441 -20.33 12.79 34.86
N LEU A 442 -19.68 11.66 35.12
CA LEU A 442 -20.12 10.70 36.13
C LEU A 442 -19.03 9.68 36.48
N THR A 443 -18.93 9.41 37.79
CA THR A 443 -18.11 8.43 38.57
C THR A 443 -16.60 8.68 38.63
N ASP A 444 -16.14 9.10 39.82
CA ASP A 444 -14.76 9.36 40.29
C ASP A 444 -13.84 10.18 39.37
N GLY A 445 -13.84 11.51 39.59
CA GLY A 445 -12.87 12.44 39.02
C GLY A 445 -13.46 13.37 37.95
N GLU A 446 -13.43 14.66 38.20
CA GLU A 446 -13.82 15.68 37.22
C GLU A 446 -12.68 15.83 36.20
N ILE A 447 -12.92 15.52 34.92
CA ILE A 447 -11.92 15.72 33.86
C ILE A 447 -12.04 17.17 33.36
N PRO A 448 -11.06 18.06 33.65
CA PRO A 448 -11.08 19.41 33.12
C PRO A 448 -10.83 19.36 31.61
N VAL A 449 -11.77 19.90 30.84
CA VAL A 449 -11.69 20.03 29.38
C VAL A 449 -11.78 21.50 29.02
N LYS A 450 -10.89 21.96 28.15
CA LYS A 450 -10.93 23.30 27.56
C LYS A 450 -11.20 23.17 26.08
N GLY A 451 -12.13 23.95 25.54
CA GLY A 451 -12.50 23.82 24.14
C GLY A 451 -13.55 24.82 23.70
N LYS A 452 -13.92 24.70 22.44
CA LYS A 452 -14.89 25.56 21.79
C LYS A 452 -15.88 24.73 20.98
N LEU A 453 -17.12 25.15 21.06
CA LEU A 453 -18.27 24.64 20.32
C LEU A 453 -18.71 25.75 19.39
N GLY A 454 -19.06 25.40 18.17
CA GLY A 454 -19.71 26.30 17.25
C GLY A 454 -20.87 25.64 16.53
N ILE A 455 -21.76 26.51 16.08
CA ILE A 455 -22.93 26.14 15.28
C ILE A 455 -22.80 26.82 13.92
N ASP A 456 -23.01 26.02 12.88
CA ASP A 456 -23.27 26.48 11.53
C ASP A 456 -24.74 26.20 11.20
N SER A 457 -25.54 27.26 11.15
CA SER A 457 -26.98 27.13 10.92
C SER A 457 -27.31 26.81 9.47
N GLU A 458 -26.45 27.20 8.52
CA GLU A 458 -26.66 26.99 7.09
C GLU A 458 -26.41 25.53 6.75
N GLN A 459 -25.33 24.96 7.29
CA GLN A 459 -25.00 23.54 7.14
C GLN A 459 -25.73 22.64 8.16
N ARG A 460 -26.54 23.21 9.06
CA ARG A 460 -27.24 22.49 10.14
C ARG A 460 -26.29 21.61 10.94
N MET A 461 -25.14 22.19 11.29
CA MET A 461 -24.01 21.48 11.85
C MET A 461 -23.60 22.08 13.18
N ALA A 462 -23.21 21.23 14.12
CA ALA A 462 -22.41 21.61 15.27
C ALA A 462 -21.01 21.01 15.15
N TRP A 463 -20.00 21.76 15.57
CA TRP A 463 -18.63 21.26 15.69
C TRP A 463 -18.09 21.59 17.07
N PHE A 464 -17.21 20.73 17.57
CA PHE A 464 -16.49 20.94 18.82
C PHE A 464 -15.02 20.59 18.63
N GLY A 465 -14.14 21.40 19.20
CA GLY A 465 -12.75 21.05 19.39
C GLY A 465 -12.33 21.38 20.82
N GLY A 466 -11.60 20.49 21.47
CA GLY A 466 -11.17 20.72 22.83
C GLY A 466 -10.21 19.67 23.34
N ALA A 467 -9.60 19.94 24.48
CA ALA A 467 -8.59 19.10 25.06
C ALA A 467 -8.68 19.04 26.58
N SER A 468 -8.31 17.87 27.09
CA SER A 468 -7.95 17.59 28.48
C SER A 468 -6.42 17.58 28.61
N SER A 469 -5.89 17.23 29.79
CA SER A 469 -4.45 17.07 29.99
C SER A 469 -3.82 15.94 29.16
N ARG A 470 -4.60 14.94 28.73
CA ARG A 470 -4.09 13.74 28.05
C ARG A 470 -4.63 13.54 26.64
N PHE A 471 -5.82 14.04 26.37
CA PHE A 471 -6.52 13.80 25.11
C PHE A 471 -7.04 15.09 24.51
N THR A 472 -7.00 15.17 23.19
CA THR A 472 -7.70 16.17 22.39
C THR A 472 -8.82 15.48 21.63
N VAL A 473 -10.01 16.05 21.63
CA VAL A 473 -11.18 15.54 20.93
C VAL A 473 -11.68 16.63 19.99
N SER A 474 -11.89 16.26 18.73
CA SER A 474 -12.60 17.08 17.77
C SER A 474 -13.74 16.29 17.16
N LEU A 475 -14.87 16.96 16.93
CA LEU A 475 -16.04 16.35 16.32
C LEU A 475 -16.87 17.36 15.54
N TRP A 476 -17.71 16.82 14.66
CA TRP A 476 -18.85 17.53 14.12
C TRP A 476 -20.03 16.59 13.94
N ILE A 477 -21.24 17.16 13.96
CA ILE A 477 -22.50 16.47 13.71
C ILE A 477 -23.38 17.32 12.82
N THR A 478 -24.12 16.69 11.91
CA THR A 478 -25.21 17.33 11.16
C THR A 478 -26.53 16.70 11.57
N ALA A 479 -27.61 17.49 11.49
CA ALA A 479 -28.96 17.00 11.74
C ALA A 479 -29.93 17.45 10.65
N GLN A 480 -30.94 16.62 10.39
CA GLN A 480 -32.02 16.98 9.47
C GLN A 480 -33.24 17.44 10.26
N PHE A 481 -33.76 18.60 9.85
CA PHE A 481 -34.98 19.19 10.35
C PHE A 481 -35.92 19.50 9.18
N ASP A 482 -37.24 19.50 9.44
CA ASP A 482 -38.26 19.88 8.46
C ASP A 482 -38.06 21.33 7.98
N SER A 483 -38.31 21.58 6.69
CA SER A 483 -37.88 22.79 5.97
C SER A 483 -38.78 24.02 6.15
N THR A 484 -39.75 24.02 7.05
CA THR A 484 -40.72 25.12 7.22
C THR A 484 -40.22 26.22 8.16
N SER A 485 -39.02 26.74 7.90
CA SER A 485 -38.24 27.55 8.85
C SER A 485 -38.90 28.88 9.28
N SER A 486 -39.48 28.89 10.47
CA SER A 486 -39.63 30.12 11.27
C SER A 486 -38.34 30.41 12.07
N GLU A 487 -38.07 31.66 12.41
CA GLU A 487 -36.90 32.05 13.25
C GLU A 487 -36.86 31.30 14.59
N LYS A 488 -38.03 30.96 15.15
CA LYS A 488 -38.15 30.15 16.37
C LYS A 488 -37.71 28.70 16.17
N GLU A 489 -38.01 28.11 15.02
CA GLU A 489 -37.58 26.74 14.69
C GLU A 489 -36.07 26.68 14.45
N ASN A 490 -35.49 27.69 13.78
CA ASN A 490 -34.04 27.76 13.60
C ASN A 490 -33.30 27.84 14.96
N ASN A 491 -33.80 28.63 15.90
CA ASN A 491 -33.23 28.70 17.26
C ASN A 491 -33.36 27.36 18.01
N ALA A 492 -34.50 26.66 17.87
CA ALA A 492 -34.68 25.35 18.49
C ALA A 492 -33.74 24.29 17.89
N ASN A 493 -33.54 24.31 16.57
CA ASN A 493 -32.63 23.41 15.85
C ASN A 493 -31.16 23.64 16.26
N ASN A 494 -30.74 24.90 16.39
CA ASN A 494 -29.41 25.26 16.87
C ASN A 494 -29.17 24.79 18.32
N LEU A 495 -30.17 24.98 19.19
CA LEU A 495 -30.09 24.50 20.58
C LEU A 495 -30.03 22.97 20.68
N PHE A 496 -30.74 22.26 19.79
CA PHE A 496 -30.64 20.81 19.67
C PHE A 496 -29.22 20.39 19.31
N LEU A 497 -28.66 20.95 18.23
CA LEU A 497 -27.31 20.64 17.76
C LEU A 497 -26.25 20.92 18.85
N GLU A 498 -26.39 22.05 19.54
CA GLU A 498 -25.52 22.44 20.65
C GLU A 498 -25.54 21.39 21.77
N ARG A 499 -26.74 21.00 22.21
CA ARG A 499 -26.91 20.02 23.29
C ARG A 499 -26.35 18.66 22.93
N GLU A 500 -26.62 18.17 21.72
CA GLU A 500 -26.14 16.86 21.28
C GLU A 500 -24.61 16.83 21.12
N ALA A 501 -24.01 17.88 20.56
CA ALA A 501 -22.56 17.99 20.45
C ALA A 501 -21.88 18.07 21.82
N GLN A 502 -22.45 18.82 22.78
CA GLN A 502 -21.97 18.85 24.16
C GLN A 502 -22.07 17.48 24.84
N TRP A 503 -23.20 16.78 24.67
CA TRP A 503 -23.41 15.46 25.24
C TRP A 503 -22.43 14.44 24.68
N LEU A 504 -22.25 14.40 23.37
CA LEU A 504 -21.29 13.52 22.69
C LEU A 504 -19.87 13.78 23.19
N THR A 505 -19.46 15.04 23.22
CA THR A 505 -18.14 15.46 23.71
C THR A 505 -17.88 14.93 25.12
N ARG A 506 -18.82 15.17 26.05
CA ARG A 506 -18.70 14.70 27.44
C ARG A 506 -18.56 13.18 27.52
N LYS A 507 -19.36 12.44 26.74
CA LYS A 507 -19.30 10.98 26.72
C LYS A 507 -17.97 10.48 26.15
N ILE A 508 -17.50 11.04 25.04
CA ILE A 508 -16.24 10.65 24.40
C ILE A 508 -15.04 10.89 25.32
N PHE A 509 -14.95 12.06 25.97
CA PHE A 509 -13.89 12.31 26.97
C PHE A 509 -13.96 11.32 28.14
N GLY A 510 -15.18 10.98 28.59
CA GLY A 510 -15.38 9.93 29.59
C GLY A 510 -14.83 8.58 29.12
N GLU A 511 -15.21 8.11 27.93
CA GLU A 511 -14.72 6.84 27.38
C GLU A 511 -13.20 6.82 27.17
N ALA A 512 -12.60 7.97 26.83
CA ALA A 512 -11.15 8.12 26.65
C ALA A 512 -10.37 7.98 27.97
N HIS A 513 -10.99 8.29 29.11
CA HIS A 513 -10.34 8.23 30.43
C HIS A 513 -10.71 6.99 31.27
N LYS A 514 -11.62 6.13 30.79
CA LYS A 514 -12.15 4.97 31.56
C LYS A 514 -11.16 3.81 31.79
N GLU A 515 -10.07 3.75 31.04
CA GLU A 515 -9.08 2.65 31.11
C GLU A 515 -7.72 3.15 31.62
N MET A 516 -7.77 4.07 32.58
CA MET A 516 -6.61 4.49 33.37
C MET A 516 -6.60 3.81 34.73
#